data_AF-A0A1G9BPH3-F1
#
_entry.id   AF-A0A1G9BPH3-F1
#
_cell.length_a   1.000
_cell.length_b   1.000
_cell.length_c   1.000
_cell.angle_alpha   90.00
_cell.angle_beta   90.00
_cell.angle_gamma   90.00
#
_symmetry.space_group_name_H-M   'P 1'
#
loop_
_entity.id
_entity.type
_entity.pdbx_description
1 polymer ?
#
loop_
_entity_poly.entity_id
_entity_poly.type
_entity_poly.pdbx_seq_one_letter_code
_entity_poly.pdbx_strand_id
1 'polypeptide(L)'
;MFRSALAEPGTGVKVTVDDHTFTMPASDTLGPAPWHAAMNHALITGVREDLAPVVVAGAAALRDDTSAFASYRRALHDYLRGVDPEPATDRALLDRDKVRDWGFLPPPAVLLSQLVEGDEESFNLALLDALEEHRDHYSVAGRADDLGAAINLDILALTCHAHRRGWNIRVLSPYLPARLLQRG
;
A
#
# COMPACT_ATOMS: atom_id res chain seq x y z
N MET A 1 6.22 -9.26 -13.02
CA MET A 1 6.81 -8.36 -12.00
C MET A 1 7.28 -9.11 -10.76
N PHE A 2 6.47 -9.96 -10.12
CA PHE A 2 6.89 -10.63 -8.88
C PHE A 2 8.02 -11.64 -9.03
N ARG A 3 7.91 -12.51 -10.05
CA ARG A 3 8.90 -13.55 -10.28
C ARG A 3 10.29 -13.00 -10.63
N SER A 4 10.36 -11.83 -11.29
CA SER A 4 11.62 -11.18 -11.70
C SER A 4 12.41 -10.55 -10.57
N ALA A 5 11.76 -10.18 -9.46
CA ALA A 5 12.44 -9.64 -8.28
C ALA A 5 13.01 -10.73 -7.36
N LEU A 6 12.62 -12.00 -7.58
CA LEU A 6 13.08 -13.17 -6.81
C LEU A 6 14.07 -14.06 -7.59
N ALA A 7 14.30 -13.77 -8.87
CA ALA A 7 15.21 -14.54 -9.70
C ALA A 7 16.66 -14.06 -9.52
N GLU A 8 17.62 -14.96 -9.72
CA GLU A 8 19.04 -14.61 -9.61
C GLU A 8 19.38 -13.42 -10.54
N PRO A 9 20.13 -12.42 -10.05
CA PRO A 9 20.69 -11.35 -10.89
C PRO A 9 21.25 -11.89 -12.20
N GLY A 10 20.75 -11.38 -13.33
CA GLY A 10 21.18 -11.82 -14.66
C GLY A 10 20.42 -13.03 -15.24
N THR A 11 19.44 -13.60 -14.54
CA THR A 11 18.50 -14.58 -15.13
C THR A 11 17.23 -13.92 -15.68
N GLY A 12 16.68 -14.49 -16.75
CA GLY A 12 15.45 -14.01 -17.37
C GLY A 12 14.23 -14.71 -16.79
N VAL A 13 13.25 -13.93 -16.31
CA VAL A 13 11.98 -14.47 -15.83
C VAL A 13 10.95 -14.45 -16.92
N LYS A 14 10.41 -15.63 -17.23
CA LYS A 14 9.25 -15.77 -18.10
C LYS A 14 8.01 -15.26 -17.36
N VAL A 15 7.47 -14.16 -17.86
CA VAL A 15 6.17 -13.61 -17.46
C VAL A 15 5.21 -13.85 -18.60
N THR A 16 4.08 -14.45 -18.29
CA THR A 16 2.99 -14.64 -19.25
C THR A 16 1.88 -13.66 -18.86
N VAL A 17 1.48 -12.82 -19.81
CA VAL A 17 0.27 -11.99 -19.71
C VAL A 17 -0.60 -12.38 -20.89
N ASP A 18 -1.83 -12.80 -20.58
CA ASP A 18 -2.72 -13.49 -21.51
C ASP A 18 -2.01 -14.71 -22.15
N ASP A 19 -1.84 -14.73 -23.48
CA ASP A 19 -1.12 -15.78 -24.21
C ASP A 19 0.31 -15.39 -24.61
N HIS A 20 0.79 -14.21 -24.20
CA HIS A 20 2.11 -13.72 -24.57
C HIS A 20 3.10 -13.95 -23.43
N THR A 21 4.09 -14.79 -23.69
CA THR A 21 5.21 -15.01 -22.77
C THR A 21 6.39 -14.13 -23.17
N PHE A 22 6.79 -13.25 -22.28
CA PHE A 22 7.98 -12.41 -22.41
C PHE A 22 8.99 -12.72 -21.32
N THR A 23 10.27 -12.67 -21.67
CA THR A 23 11.37 -12.81 -20.72
C THR A 23 11.76 -11.43 -20.24
N MET A 24 11.47 -11.14 -18.98
CA MET A 24 11.88 -9.90 -18.34
C MET A 24 13.20 -10.16 -17.59
N PRO A 25 14.21 -9.29 -17.72
CA PRO A 25 15.42 -9.44 -16.92
C PRO A 25 15.07 -9.41 -15.44
N ALA A 26 15.67 -10.30 -14.65
CA ALA A 26 15.66 -10.15 -13.21
C ALA A 26 16.24 -8.77 -12.88
N SER A 27 15.47 -7.96 -12.16
CA SER A 27 15.89 -6.62 -11.76
C SER A 27 16.47 -6.75 -10.35
N ASP A 28 17.69 -6.25 -10.18
CA ASP A 28 18.50 -6.49 -8.97
C ASP A 28 17.94 -5.91 -7.68
N THR A 29 16.91 -5.06 -7.73
CA THR A 29 16.10 -4.69 -6.57
C THR A 29 14.89 -3.89 -7.04
N LEU A 30 13.72 -4.24 -6.53
CA LEU A 30 12.53 -3.41 -6.69
C LEU A 30 12.73 -2.15 -5.83
N GLY A 31 12.82 -0.96 -6.43
CA GLY A 31 12.93 0.29 -5.66
C GLY A 31 11.72 0.54 -4.74
N PRO A 32 11.77 1.54 -3.84
CA PRO A 32 10.73 1.73 -2.83
C PRO A 32 9.31 1.92 -3.39
N ALA A 33 9.14 2.73 -4.43
CA ALA A 33 7.82 2.98 -5.02
C ALA A 33 7.25 1.76 -5.77
N PRO A 34 8.01 1.06 -6.63
CA PRO A 34 7.55 -0.21 -7.21
C PRO A 34 7.24 -1.29 -6.16
N TRP A 35 8.01 -1.38 -5.07
CA TRP A 35 7.71 -2.28 -3.95
C TRP A 35 6.38 -1.93 -3.30
N HIS A 36 6.13 -0.64 -3.10
CA HIS A 36 4.92 -0.15 -2.49
C HIS A 36 3.67 -0.48 -3.32
N ALA A 37 3.73 -0.25 -4.64
CA ALA A 37 2.65 -0.61 -5.55
C ALA A 37 2.39 -2.14 -5.53
N ALA A 38 3.45 -2.94 -5.57
CA ALA A 38 3.36 -4.40 -5.51
C ALA A 38 2.70 -4.89 -4.22
N MET A 39 3.03 -4.27 -3.09
CA MET A 39 2.41 -4.53 -1.79
C MET A 39 0.91 -4.19 -1.81
N ASN A 40 0.53 -3.02 -2.31
CA ASN A 40 -0.88 -2.64 -2.41
C ASN A 40 -1.69 -3.64 -3.24
N HIS A 41 -1.16 -4.09 -4.38
CA HIS A 41 -1.81 -5.13 -5.17
C HIS A 41 -1.94 -6.46 -4.42
N ALA A 42 -0.93 -6.89 -3.68
CA ALA A 42 -0.98 -8.11 -2.89
C ALA A 42 -2.03 -8.04 -1.77
N LEU A 43 -2.15 -6.89 -1.08
CA LEU A 43 -3.17 -6.70 -0.03
C LEU A 43 -4.60 -6.63 -0.58
N ILE A 44 -4.78 -5.96 -1.72
CA ILE A 44 -6.07 -5.87 -2.41
C ILE A 44 -6.54 -7.27 -2.84
N THR A 45 -5.68 -8.02 -3.53
CA THR A 45 -6.01 -9.36 -4.04
C THR A 45 -6.11 -10.41 -2.94
N GLY A 46 -5.33 -10.27 -1.86
CA GLY A 46 -5.30 -11.23 -0.75
C GLY A 46 -4.63 -12.55 -1.06
N VAL A 47 -4.01 -12.70 -2.24
CA VAL A 47 -3.33 -13.94 -2.64
C VAL A 47 -2.05 -14.06 -1.80
N ARG A 48 -2.02 -15.03 -0.89
CA ARG A 48 -0.91 -15.22 0.05
C ARG A 48 0.41 -15.48 -0.67
N GLU A 49 0.35 -16.25 -1.75
CA GLU A 49 1.49 -16.61 -2.60
C GLU A 49 2.12 -15.39 -3.27
N ASP A 50 1.34 -14.35 -3.52
CA ASP A 50 1.82 -13.07 -4.05
C ASP A 50 2.40 -12.19 -2.94
N LEU A 51 1.86 -12.25 -1.72
CA LEU A 51 2.29 -11.40 -0.60
C LEU A 51 3.69 -11.76 -0.06
N ALA A 52 3.97 -13.06 0.14
CA ALA A 52 5.21 -13.49 0.78
C ALA A 52 6.49 -13.02 0.04
N PRO A 53 6.59 -13.14 -1.29
CA PRO A 53 7.64 -12.51 -2.07
C PRO A 53 7.83 -11.01 -1.84
N VAL A 54 6.73 -10.24 -1.72
CA VAL A 54 6.77 -8.78 -1.51
C VAL A 54 7.45 -8.48 -0.17
N VAL A 55 7.06 -9.22 0.86
CA VAL A 55 7.56 -9.03 2.22
C VAL A 55 9.04 -9.35 2.29
N VAL A 56 9.51 -10.40 1.62
CA VAL A 56 10.94 -10.72 1.56
C VAL A 56 11.73 -9.62 0.84
N ALA A 57 11.22 -9.14 -0.30
CA ALA A 57 11.89 -8.12 -1.09
C ALA A 57 12.00 -6.74 -0.38
N GLY A 58 11.09 -6.46 0.57
CA GLY A 58 11.00 -5.16 1.25
C GLY A 58 12.28 -4.73 1.97
N ALA A 59 13.02 -5.66 2.56
CA ALA A 59 14.27 -5.32 3.25
C ALA A 59 15.33 -4.72 2.32
N ALA A 60 15.41 -5.22 1.08
CA ALA A 60 16.33 -4.70 0.08
C ALA A 60 15.76 -3.45 -0.61
N ALA A 61 14.45 -3.45 -0.89
CA ALA A 61 13.75 -2.36 -1.57
C ALA A 61 13.75 -1.05 -0.79
N LEU A 62 13.63 -1.12 0.54
CA LEU A 62 13.44 0.05 1.41
C LEU A 62 14.73 0.53 2.08
N ARG A 63 15.87 -0.13 1.84
CA ARG A 63 17.13 0.11 2.55
C ARG A 63 17.55 1.57 2.54
N ASP A 64 17.44 2.21 1.38
CA ASP A 64 17.90 3.57 1.12
C ASP A 64 16.71 4.51 0.77
N ASP A 65 15.50 4.18 1.24
CA ASP A 65 14.33 5.02 1.01
C ASP A 65 14.43 6.31 1.84
N THR A 66 14.63 7.43 1.15
CA THR A 66 14.68 8.78 1.74
C THR A 66 13.46 9.62 1.34
N SER A 67 12.47 9.02 0.70
CA SER A 67 11.27 9.72 0.25
C SER A 67 10.37 10.11 1.42
N ALA A 68 9.40 11.01 1.18
CA ALA A 68 8.37 11.35 2.16
C ALA A 68 7.50 10.16 2.61
N PHE A 69 7.59 9.03 1.91
CA PHE A 69 6.86 7.78 2.21
C PHE A 69 7.71 6.77 3.00
N ALA A 70 8.99 7.05 3.25
CA ALA A 70 9.93 6.07 3.80
C ALA A 70 9.44 5.48 5.13
N SER A 71 9.05 6.33 6.08
CA SER A 71 8.55 5.91 7.39
C SER A 71 7.26 5.09 7.29
N TYR A 72 6.34 5.47 6.40
CA TYR A 72 5.11 4.71 6.16
C TYR A 72 5.37 3.34 5.54
N ARG A 73 6.22 3.27 4.50
CA ARG A 73 6.59 2.00 3.86
C ARG A 73 7.31 1.07 4.83
N ARG A 74 8.14 1.63 5.72
CA ARG A 74 8.81 0.87 6.77
C ARG A 74 7.80 0.30 7.76
N ALA A 75 6.88 1.11 8.27
CA ALA A 75 5.83 0.68 9.19
C ALA A 75 5.00 -0.47 8.60
N LEU A 76 4.62 -0.33 7.33
CA LEU A 76 3.85 -1.35 6.62
C LEU A 76 4.65 -2.64 6.39
N HIS A 77 5.95 -2.53 6.08
CA HIS A 77 6.82 -3.69 5.97
C HIS A 77 6.99 -4.41 7.31
N ASP A 78 7.20 -3.67 8.40
CA ASP A 78 7.31 -4.19 9.76
C ASP A 78 6.02 -4.94 10.17
N TYR A 79 4.87 -4.35 9.89
CA TYR A 79 3.56 -4.96 10.15
C TYR A 79 3.40 -6.30 9.39
N LEU A 80 3.72 -6.32 8.09
CA LEU A 80 3.52 -7.51 7.26
C LEU A 80 4.50 -8.65 7.55
N ARG A 81 5.70 -8.34 8.06
CA ARG A 81 6.68 -9.35 8.46
C ARG A 81 6.52 -9.83 9.91
N GLY A 82 5.54 -9.30 10.65
CA GLY A 82 5.27 -9.65 12.04
C GLY A 82 6.36 -9.18 13.01
N VAL A 83 7.10 -8.13 12.64
CA VAL A 83 7.99 -7.41 13.57
C VAL A 83 7.20 -6.24 14.14
N ASP A 84 7.49 -5.87 15.39
CA ASP A 84 6.85 -4.73 16.05
C ASP A 84 6.85 -3.47 15.14
N PRO A 85 5.69 -3.05 14.61
CA PRO A 85 5.60 -1.93 13.70
C PRO A 85 5.34 -0.60 14.40
N GLU A 86 5.08 -0.60 15.71
CA GLU A 86 4.67 0.59 16.47
C GLU A 86 5.70 1.74 16.35
N PRO A 87 7.02 1.52 16.54
CA PRO A 87 8.00 2.60 16.41
C PRO A 87 8.06 3.23 15.01
N ALA A 88 7.89 2.41 13.96
CA ALA A 88 7.88 2.89 12.58
C ALA A 88 6.57 3.61 12.24
N THR A 89 5.46 3.17 12.84
CA THR A 89 4.13 3.78 12.69
C THR A 89 4.09 5.16 13.34
N ASP A 90 4.58 5.29 14.57
CA ASP A 90 4.74 6.59 15.25
C ASP A 90 5.57 7.55 14.42
N ARG A 91 6.66 7.05 13.83
CA ARG A 91 7.49 7.86 12.95
C ARG A 91 6.74 8.29 11.69
N ALA A 92 5.94 7.42 11.10
CA ALA A 92 5.12 7.73 9.93
C ALA A 92 4.08 8.82 10.24
N LEU A 93 3.46 8.79 11.43
CA LEU A 93 2.55 9.84 11.89
C LEU A 93 3.27 11.19 12.02
N LEU A 94 4.44 11.20 12.68
CA LEU A 94 5.25 12.42 12.83
C LEU A 94 5.73 12.99 11.48
N ASP A 95 6.09 12.13 10.53
CA ASP A 95 6.56 12.59 9.22
C ASP A 95 5.40 13.05 8.32
N ARG A 96 4.21 12.44 8.42
CA ARG A 96 2.98 12.91 7.76
C ARG A 96 2.69 14.37 8.11
N ASP A 97 2.76 14.74 9.38
CA ASP A 97 2.45 16.10 9.82
C ASP A 97 3.45 17.14 9.30
N LYS A 98 4.72 16.76 9.09
CA LYS A 98 5.75 17.65 8.53
C LYS A 98 5.56 17.95 7.05
N VAL A 99 4.95 17.01 6.31
CA VAL A 99 4.82 17.08 4.85
C VAL A 99 3.41 17.49 4.40
N ARG A 100 2.49 17.75 5.33
CA ARG A 100 1.09 18.11 5.05
C ARG A 100 0.94 19.24 4.03
N ASP A 101 1.82 20.24 4.07
CA ASP A 101 1.73 21.44 3.23
C ASP A 101 2.56 21.33 1.94
N TRP A 102 3.13 20.17 1.61
CA TRP A 102 4.00 19.97 0.44
C TRP A 102 3.23 19.79 -0.87
N GLY A 103 1.90 19.91 -0.85
CA GLY A 103 1.05 19.92 -2.04
C GLY A 103 0.75 18.56 -2.66
N PHE A 104 1.13 17.45 -2.00
CA PHE A 104 0.73 16.08 -2.35
C PHE A 104 -0.12 15.46 -1.23
N LEU A 105 -0.89 14.41 -1.56
CA LEU A 105 -1.65 13.64 -0.56
C LEU A 105 -0.70 12.68 0.18
N PRO A 106 -0.47 12.86 1.50
CA PRO A 106 0.39 11.96 2.25
C PRO A 106 -0.20 10.53 2.33
N PRO A 107 0.63 9.51 2.55
CA PRO A 107 0.13 8.16 2.79
C PRO A 107 -0.77 8.13 4.04
N PRO A 108 -1.76 7.22 4.11
CA PRO A 108 -2.76 7.18 5.18
C PRO A 108 -2.19 6.57 6.48
N ALA A 109 -1.19 7.23 7.08
CA ALA A 109 -0.47 6.74 8.26
C ALA A 109 -1.38 6.53 9.48
N VAL A 110 -2.40 7.39 9.66
CA VAL A 110 -3.41 7.23 10.71
C VAL A 110 -4.20 5.94 10.52
N LEU A 111 -4.62 5.63 9.30
CA LEU A 111 -5.34 4.39 8.99
C LEU A 111 -4.49 3.15 9.27
N LEU A 112 -3.19 3.20 8.92
CA LEU A 112 -2.25 2.13 9.23
C LEU A 112 -2.05 1.97 10.75
N SER A 113 -2.01 3.06 11.53
CA SER A 113 -1.83 2.97 12.98
C SER A 113 -2.98 2.23 13.66
N GLN A 114 -4.22 2.50 13.24
CA GLN A 114 -5.39 1.79 13.77
C GLN A 114 -5.38 0.30 13.42
N LEU A 115 -4.85 -0.05 12.24
CA LEU A 115 -4.65 -1.45 11.84
C LEU A 115 -3.58 -2.16 12.70
N VAL A 116 -2.51 -1.44 13.06
CA VAL A 116 -1.43 -1.92 13.92
C VAL A 116 -1.92 -2.13 15.35
N GLU A 117 -2.65 -1.15 15.90
CA GLU A 117 -3.23 -1.18 17.24
C GLU A 117 -4.35 -2.23 17.38
N GLY A 118 -4.92 -2.66 16.24
CA GLY A 118 -5.99 -3.63 16.22
C GLY A 118 -7.36 -3.05 16.57
N ASP A 119 -7.52 -1.72 16.45
CA ASP A 119 -8.74 -1.00 16.79
C ASP A 119 -9.66 -0.86 15.56
N GLU A 120 -10.64 -1.76 15.44
CA GLU A 120 -11.62 -1.75 14.34
C GLU A 120 -12.48 -0.47 14.31
N GLU A 121 -12.85 0.07 15.49
CA GLU A 121 -13.73 1.23 15.56
C GLU A 121 -12.98 2.48 15.09
N SER A 122 -11.80 2.71 15.66
CA SER A 122 -10.95 3.83 15.27
C SER A 122 -10.44 3.68 13.83
N PHE A 123 -10.26 2.45 13.32
CA PHE A 123 -9.96 2.23 11.90
C PHE A 123 -11.08 2.72 10.98
N ASN A 124 -12.35 2.46 11.32
CA ASN A 124 -13.48 2.95 10.52
C ASN A 124 -13.58 4.48 10.52
N LEU A 125 -13.26 5.13 11.64
CA LEU A 125 -13.19 6.60 11.73
C LEU A 125 -12.03 7.14 10.89
N ALA A 126 -10.83 6.59 11.04
CA ALA A 126 -9.66 6.96 10.24
C ALA A 126 -9.87 6.71 8.74
N LEU A 127 -10.65 5.68 8.37
CA LEU A 127 -11.01 5.39 6.99
C LEU A 127 -11.90 6.48 6.40
N LEU A 128 -12.88 6.95 7.16
CA LEU A 128 -13.72 8.07 6.75
C LEU A 128 -12.86 9.32 6.51
N ASP A 129 -12.02 9.68 7.48
CA ASP A 129 -11.14 10.85 7.41
C ASP A 129 -10.19 10.78 6.21
N ALA A 130 -9.57 9.61 5.97
CA ALA A 130 -8.65 9.41 4.84
C ALA A 130 -9.36 9.55 3.48
N LEU A 131 -10.61 9.09 3.37
CA LEU A 131 -11.41 9.22 2.16
C LEU A 131 -11.89 10.67 1.92
N GLU A 132 -12.17 11.41 3.00
CA GLU A 132 -12.47 12.83 2.92
C GLU A 132 -11.24 13.64 2.50
N GLU A 133 -10.07 13.38 3.09
CA GLU A 133 -8.81 14.01 2.70
C GLU A 133 -8.48 13.74 1.23
N HIS A 134 -8.69 12.50 0.77
CA HIS A 134 -8.54 12.12 -0.63
C HIS A 134 -9.46 12.93 -1.55
N ARG A 135 -10.75 12.98 -1.25
CA ARG A 135 -11.75 13.74 -2.01
C ARG A 135 -11.35 15.22 -2.08
N ASP A 136 -11.00 15.80 -0.94
CA ASP A 136 -10.70 17.22 -0.82
C ASP A 136 -9.44 17.57 -1.63
N HIS A 137 -8.39 16.73 -1.57
CA HIS A 137 -7.17 16.89 -2.37
C HIS A 137 -7.42 16.94 -3.88
N TYR A 138 -8.32 16.07 -4.38
CA TYR A 138 -8.63 15.94 -5.80
C TYR A 138 -9.77 16.83 -6.28
N SER A 139 -10.50 17.48 -5.37
CA SER A 139 -11.54 18.47 -5.70
C SER A 139 -10.98 19.81 -6.20
N VAL A 140 -9.69 20.06 -5.99
CA VAL A 140 -9.00 21.25 -6.49
C VAL A 140 -8.84 21.19 -8.01
N ALA A 141 -9.19 22.28 -8.70
CA ALA A 141 -9.16 22.38 -10.16
C ALA A 141 -7.81 21.93 -10.75
N GLY A 142 -7.87 21.04 -11.75
CA GLY A 142 -6.69 20.50 -12.44
C GLY A 142 -6.22 19.12 -11.98
N ARG A 143 -6.75 18.59 -10.87
CA ARG A 143 -6.41 17.24 -10.37
C ARG A 143 -7.49 16.18 -10.58
N ALA A 144 -8.72 16.59 -10.93
CA ALA A 144 -9.86 15.69 -11.07
C ALA A 144 -9.68 14.61 -12.15
N ASP A 145 -8.85 14.88 -13.17
CA ASP A 145 -8.57 13.94 -14.26
C ASP A 145 -7.37 13.02 -13.98
N ASP A 146 -6.70 13.15 -12.82
CA ASP A 146 -5.59 12.27 -12.45
C ASP A 146 -6.10 10.85 -12.15
N LEU A 147 -5.35 9.83 -12.57
CA LEU A 147 -5.68 8.42 -12.28
C LEU A 147 -5.84 8.14 -10.78
N GLY A 148 -5.13 8.89 -9.93
CA GLY A 148 -5.26 8.82 -8.48
C GLY A 148 -6.59 9.37 -7.95
N ALA A 149 -7.24 10.28 -8.66
CA ALA A 149 -8.51 10.87 -8.23
C ALA A 149 -9.61 9.81 -8.06
N ALA A 150 -9.58 8.76 -8.89
CA ALA A 150 -10.59 7.72 -8.87
C ALA A 150 -10.50 6.79 -7.65
N ILE A 151 -9.29 6.42 -7.22
CA ILE A 151 -9.05 5.47 -6.11
C ILE A 151 -7.66 5.72 -5.50
N ASN A 152 -7.59 5.79 -4.16
CA ASN A 152 -6.34 5.69 -3.42
C ASN A 152 -6.00 4.22 -3.12
N LEU A 153 -4.89 3.72 -3.70
CA LEU A 153 -4.49 2.31 -3.56
C LEU A 153 -4.10 1.94 -2.13
N ASP A 154 -3.52 2.85 -1.34
CA ASP A 154 -3.15 2.58 0.05
C ASP A 154 -4.39 2.39 0.91
N ILE A 155 -5.36 3.30 0.79
CA ILE A 155 -6.65 3.22 1.51
C ILE A 155 -7.38 1.91 1.15
N LEU A 156 -7.45 1.60 -0.15
CA LEU A 156 -8.11 0.37 -0.61
C LEU A 156 -7.40 -0.89 -0.11
N ALA A 157 -6.06 -0.93 -0.18
CA ALA A 157 -5.25 -2.05 0.26
C ALA A 157 -5.44 -2.34 1.76
N LEU A 158 -5.33 -1.31 2.61
CA LEU A 158 -5.52 -1.46 4.05
C LEU A 158 -6.95 -1.90 4.38
N THR A 159 -7.96 -1.36 3.69
CA THR A 159 -9.36 -1.72 3.89
C THR A 159 -9.65 -3.16 3.48
N CYS A 160 -9.17 -3.61 2.32
CA CYS A 160 -9.29 -5.00 1.88
C CYS A 160 -8.61 -5.95 2.87
N HIS A 161 -7.43 -5.57 3.37
CA HIS A 161 -6.70 -6.37 4.35
C HIS A 161 -7.43 -6.47 5.70
N ALA A 162 -7.93 -5.35 6.23
CA ALA A 162 -8.73 -5.31 7.45
C ALA A 162 -9.99 -6.18 7.34
N HIS A 163 -10.74 -6.03 6.24
CA HIS A 163 -11.93 -6.85 5.97
C HIS A 163 -11.61 -8.35 5.98
N ARG A 164 -10.52 -8.76 5.33
CA ARG A 164 -10.08 -10.17 5.29
C ARG A 164 -9.63 -10.71 6.65
N ARG A 165 -9.18 -9.84 7.56
CA ARG A 165 -8.91 -10.19 8.96
C ARG A 165 -10.20 -10.35 9.79
N GLY A 166 -11.37 -10.11 9.20
CA GLY A 166 -12.68 -10.27 9.83
C GLY A 166 -13.29 -8.97 10.34
N TRP A 167 -12.70 -7.80 10.04
CA TRP A 167 -13.22 -6.52 10.49
C TRP A 167 -14.44 -6.10 9.68
N ASN A 168 -15.43 -5.55 10.38
CA ASN A 168 -16.61 -4.99 9.72
C ASN A 168 -16.30 -3.58 9.20
N ILE A 169 -16.18 -3.45 7.87
CA ILE A 169 -16.00 -2.15 7.21
C ILE A 169 -17.37 -1.48 7.02
N ARG A 170 -17.63 -0.44 7.81
CA ARG A 170 -18.92 0.26 7.90
C ARG A 170 -19.02 1.43 6.91
N VAL A 171 -17.90 1.88 6.38
CA VAL A 171 -17.82 3.03 5.47
C VAL A 171 -18.21 2.60 4.05
N LEU A 172 -19.21 3.28 3.49
CA LEU A 172 -19.61 3.13 2.08
C LEU A 172 -19.15 4.35 1.30
N SER A 173 -18.34 4.13 0.26
CA SER A 173 -17.75 5.21 -0.53
C SER A 173 -17.56 4.79 -1.99
N PRO A 174 -17.76 5.68 -2.97
CA PRO A 174 -17.41 5.42 -4.37
C PRO A 174 -15.93 5.05 -4.58
N TYR A 175 -15.05 5.51 -3.69
CA TYR A 175 -13.62 5.21 -3.67
C TYR A 175 -13.31 3.79 -3.13
N LEU A 176 -14.31 3.09 -2.58
CA LEU A 176 -14.21 1.72 -2.06
C LEU A 176 -15.17 0.79 -2.81
N PRO A 177 -14.79 0.29 -4.01
CA PRO A 177 -15.66 -0.58 -4.78
C PRO A 177 -16.02 -1.86 -4.00
N ALA A 178 -17.29 -2.04 -3.67
CA ALA A 178 -17.78 -3.14 -2.83
C ALA A 178 -17.33 -4.53 -3.31
N ARG A 179 -17.24 -4.74 -4.63
CA ARG A 179 -16.78 -6.01 -5.22
C ARG A 179 -15.33 -6.35 -4.85
N LEU A 180 -14.48 -5.37 -4.58
CA LEU A 180 -13.08 -5.61 -4.18
C LEU A 180 -12.98 -5.95 -2.70
N LEU A 181 -13.87 -5.41 -1.86
CA LEU A 181 -13.98 -5.81 -0.46
C LEU A 181 -14.50 -7.26 -0.32
N GLN A 182 -15.41 -7.66 -1.21
CA GLN A 182 -16.04 -9.00 -1.22
C GLN A 182 -15.20 -10.10 -1.90
N ARG A 183 -14.08 -9.77 -2.54
CA ARG A 183 -13.24 -10.71 -3.31
C ARG A 183 -12.11 -11.35 -2.50
N GLY A 184 -12.09 -11.15 -1.20
CA GLY A 184 -11.02 -11.56 -0.30
C GLY A 184 -11.36 -12.72 0.62
#